data_AF-A0A1T3MA28-F1
#
_entry.id   AF-A0A1T3MA28-F1
#
_cell.length_a   1.000
_cell.length_b   1.000
_cell.length_c   1.000
_cell.angle_alpha   90.00
_cell.angle_beta   90.00
_cell.angle_gamma   90.00
#
_symmetry.space_group_name_H-M   'P 1'
#
loop_
_entity.id
_entity.type
_entity.pdbx_description
1 polymer ?
#
loop_
_entity_poly.entity_id
_entity_poly.type
_entity_poly.pdbx_seq_one_letter_code
_entity_poly.pdbx_strand_id
1 'polypeptide(L)'
;MEGINYRFPFNPSALMTENGSIETCDIAESIAQNIMLLIITKKGENRYDENYGNDVWNVEFDNGISSAVWENVFINSLKRQISDYEHRLVNPQIKAHIVFVEHNYDTRNFTEIKKKVKIAINAKLEATGEQFNFATELFLSPMSID
;
A
#
# COMPACT_ATOMS: atom_id res chain seq x y z
N MET A 1 15.51 18.98 0.17
CA MET A 1 16.52 18.66 -0.86
C MET A 1 15.76 17.99 -1.99
N GLU A 2 15.73 18.58 -3.19
CA GLU A 2 15.24 17.89 -4.38
C GLU A 2 16.30 16.86 -4.81
N GLY A 3 16.20 15.66 -4.25
CA GLY A 3 17.01 14.52 -4.66
C GLY A 3 16.42 13.84 -5.89
N ILE A 4 17.25 13.13 -6.63
CA ILE A 4 16.80 12.25 -7.72
C ILE A 4 15.96 11.13 -7.10
N ASN A 5 14.76 10.89 -7.64
CA ASN A 5 13.92 9.75 -7.25
C ASN A 5 14.05 8.63 -8.29
N TYR A 6 14.18 7.39 -7.83
CA TYR A 6 14.31 6.21 -8.69
C TYR A 6 13.01 5.45 -8.80
N ARG A 7 12.72 4.90 -9.99
CA ARG A 7 11.54 4.08 -10.23
C ARG A 7 11.72 2.67 -9.66
N PHE A 8 10.69 2.15 -9.01
CA PHE A 8 10.56 0.75 -8.61
C PHE A 8 9.51 0.01 -9.49
N PRO A 9 9.73 -1.26 -9.87
CA PRO A 9 10.88 -2.10 -9.56
C PRO A 9 12.14 -1.72 -10.33
N PHE A 10 13.28 -1.92 -9.69
CA PHE A 10 14.58 -1.73 -10.31
C PHE A 10 14.76 -2.70 -11.48
N ASN A 11 15.29 -2.21 -12.61
CA ASN A 11 15.65 -3.02 -13.77
C ASN A 11 17.18 -3.18 -13.85
N PRO A 12 17.76 -4.30 -13.34
CA PRO A 12 19.21 -4.49 -13.34
C PRO A 12 19.80 -4.53 -14.75
N SER A 13 19.06 -5.08 -15.72
CA SER A 13 19.54 -5.23 -17.09
C SER A 13 19.80 -3.89 -17.76
N ALA A 14 18.97 -2.88 -17.50
CA ALA A 14 19.15 -1.52 -18.04
C ALA A 14 20.39 -0.80 -17.46
N LEU A 15 20.82 -1.16 -16.24
CA LEU A 15 22.03 -0.60 -15.63
C LEU A 15 23.31 -1.27 -16.16
N MET A 16 23.22 -2.55 -16.52
CA MET A 16 24.39 -3.35 -16.93
C MET A 16 24.81 -3.16 -18.40
N THR A 17 24.10 -2.34 -19.18
CA THR A 17 24.48 -1.99 -20.55
C THR A 17 25.54 -0.89 -20.59
N GLU A 18 26.30 -0.80 -21.69
CA GLU A 18 27.19 0.34 -21.93
C GLU A 18 26.36 1.64 -21.97
N ASN A 19 26.71 2.63 -21.12
CA ASN A 19 25.92 3.83 -20.85
C ASN A 19 24.55 3.60 -20.19
N GLY A 20 24.37 2.46 -19.50
CA GLY A 20 23.18 2.17 -18.71
C GLY A 20 22.95 3.19 -17.60
N SER A 21 21.68 3.47 -17.31
CA SER A 21 21.28 4.37 -16.22
C SER A 21 20.08 3.79 -15.47
N ILE A 22 19.91 4.22 -14.23
CA ILE A 22 18.74 3.82 -13.43
C ILE A 22 17.59 4.74 -13.80
N GLU A 23 16.45 4.15 -14.11
CA GLU A 23 15.24 4.90 -14.39
C GLU A 23 14.81 5.74 -13.19
N THR A 24 14.48 7.00 -13.47
CA THR A 24 14.02 7.96 -12.47
C THR A 24 12.53 8.20 -12.62
N CYS A 25 11.90 8.68 -11.56
CA CYS A 25 10.50 9.04 -11.55
C CYS A 25 10.30 10.42 -10.93
N ASP A 26 9.11 10.97 -11.12
CA ASP A 26 8.74 12.21 -10.44
C ASP A 26 8.47 11.96 -8.94
N ILE A 27 8.33 13.05 -8.19
CA ILE A 27 8.10 13.00 -6.76
C ILE A 27 6.79 12.29 -6.40
N ALA A 28 5.73 12.48 -7.20
CA ALA A 28 4.41 11.91 -6.91
C ALA A 28 4.45 10.39 -7.07
N GLU A 29 5.10 9.90 -8.14
CA GLU A 29 5.33 8.49 -8.37
C GLU A 29 6.23 7.88 -7.28
N SER A 30 7.30 8.56 -6.88
CA SER A 30 8.18 8.11 -5.80
C SER A 30 7.42 7.95 -4.47
N ILE A 31 6.59 8.92 -4.12
CA ILE A 31 5.74 8.86 -2.93
C ILE A 31 4.72 7.74 -3.05
N ALA A 32 4.06 7.58 -4.21
CA ALA A 32 3.10 6.50 -4.43
C ALA A 32 3.73 5.11 -4.28
N GLN A 33 4.96 4.93 -4.77
CA GLN A 33 5.73 3.69 -4.60
C GLN A 33 6.02 3.41 -3.12
N ASN A 34 6.48 4.40 -2.35
CA ASN A 34 6.72 4.23 -0.91
C ASN A 34 5.43 3.94 -0.13
N ILE A 35 4.34 4.65 -0.42
CA ILE A 35 3.02 4.36 0.16
C ILE A 35 2.62 2.91 -0.11
N MET A 36 2.79 2.41 -1.33
CA MET A 36 2.47 1.02 -1.66
C MET A 36 3.30 0.05 -0.81
N LEU A 37 4.60 0.31 -0.60
CA LEU A 37 5.43 -0.49 0.29
C LEU A 37 4.91 -0.48 1.73
N LEU A 38 4.61 0.70 2.29
CA LEU A 38 4.04 0.83 3.64
C LEU A 38 2.71 0.08 3.80
N ILE A 39 1.91 0.01 2.73
CA ILE A 39 0.64 -0.72 2.73
C ILE A 39 0.88 -2.23 2.76
N ILE A 40 1.76 -2.76 1.91
CA ILE A 40 1.89 -4.22 1.69
C ILE A 40 2.86 -4.90 2.66
N THR A 41 3.76 -4.17 3.29
CA THR A 41 4.73 -4.73 4.23
C THR A 41 4.09 -4.96 5.59
N LYS A 42 4.29 -6.15 6.17
CA LYS A 42 3.89 -6.46 7.54
C LYS A 42 4.84 -5.79 8.52
N LYS A 43 4.31 -5.19 9.59
CA LYS A 43 5.16 -4.64 10.64
C LYS A 43 6.11 -5.71 11.20
N GLY A 44 7.40 -5.39 11.27
CA GLY A 44 8.46 -6.31 11.68
C GLY A 44 9.06 -7.15 10.55
N GLU A 45 8.59 -7.01 9.31
CA GLU A 45 9.13 -7.73 8.15
C GLU A 45 10.44 -7.11 7.65
N ASN A 46 10.63 -5.81 7.84
CA ASN A 46 11.88 -5.15 7.49
C ASN A 46 12.99 -5.56 8.47
N ARG A 47 14.05 -6.17 7.93
CA ARG A 47 15.19 -6.68 8.71
C ARG A 47 15.88 -5.64 9.60
N TYR A 48 15.91 -4.38 9.17
CA TYR A 48 16.68 -3.33 9.86
C TYR A 48 15.81 -2.37 10.66
N ASP A 49 14.49 -2.40 10.46
CA ASP A 49 13.54 -1.57 11.18
C ASP A 49 12.26 -2.34 11.48
N GLU A 50 12.17 -2.85 12.70
CA GLU A 50 11.01 -3.61 13.17
C GLU A 50 9.72 -2.78 13.23
N ASN A 51 9.82 -1.44 13.21
CA ASN A 51 8.66 -0.56 13.24
C ASN A 51 8.05 -0.30 11.86
N TYR A 52 8.80 -0.59 10.79
CA TYR A 52 8.35 -0.39 9.42
C TYR A 52 7.29 -1.41 9.02
N GLY A 53 6.18 -0.92 8.43
CA GLY A 53 5.09 -1.73 7.90
C GLY A 53 3.76 -1.60 8.66
N ASN A 54 2.71 -2.18 8.10
CA ASN A 54 1.34 -2.02 8.59
C ASN A 54 0.97 -3.09 9.65
N ASP A 55 0.36 -2.65 10.76
CA ASP A 55 -0.09 -3.51 11.87
C ASP A 55 -1.24 -4.44 11.46
N VAL A 56 -2.00 -4.07 10.43
CA VAL A 56 -3.19 -4.80 9.98
C VAL A 56 -2.91 -6.27 9.62
N TRP A 57 -1.69 -6.55 9.15
CA TRP A 57 -1.24 -7.89 8.76
C TRP A 57 -1.00 -8.82 9.96
N ASN A 58 -1.13 -8.32 11.19
CA ASN A 58 -1.17 -9.16 12.38
C ASN A 58 -2.54 -9.81 12.62
N VAL A 59 -3.59 -9.27 12.01
CA VAL A 59 -4.98 -9.72 12.19
C VAL A 59 -5.63 -10.20 10.89
N GLU A 60 -4.84 -10.40 9.83
CA GLU A 60 -5.38 -10.70 8.50
C GLU A 60 -6.13 -12.04 8.41
N PHE A 61 -5.77 -13.02 9.25
CA PHE A 61 -6.38 -14.35 9.30
C PHE A 61 -7.35 -14.52 10.48
N ASP A 62 -7.61 -13.46 11.24
CA ASP A 62 -8.54 -13.53 12.39
C ASP A 62 -9.99 -13.35 11.91
N ASN A 63 -10.72 -14.47 11.87
CA ASN A 63 -12.13 -14.51 11.48
C ASN A 63 -13.06 -13.78 12.47
N GLY A 64 -12.60 -13.47 13.69
CA GLY A 64 -13.36 -12.71 14.68
C GLY A 64 -13.31 -11.19 14.45
N ILE A 65 -12.44 -10.71 13.57
CA ILE A 65 -12.28 -9.28 13.29
C ILE A 65 -13.27 -8.86 12.19
N SER A 66 -14.16 -7.93 12.55
CA SER A 66 -15.08 -7.33 11.59
C SER A 66 -14.34 -6.45 10.58
N SER A 67 -14.91 -6.26 9.39
CA SER A 67 -14.35 -5.36 8.37
C SER A 67 -14.11 -3.94 8.91
N ALA A 68 -15.02 -3.42 9.74
CA ALA A 68 -14.88 -2.09 10.33
C ALA A 68 -13.69 -2.00 11.31
N VAL A 69 -13.43 -3.06 12.09
CA VAL A 69 -12.25 -3.10 12.98
C VAL A 69 -10.98 -3.18 12.14
N TRP A 70 -10.97 -4.04 11.12
CA TRP A 70 -9.84 -4.16 10.19
C TRP A 70 -9.52 -2.81 9.52
N GLU A 71 -10.52 -2.11 8.99
CA GLU A 71 -10.37 -0.80 8.36
C GLU A 71 -9.80 0.24 9.33
N ASN A 72 -10.28 0.26 10.57
CA ASN A 72 -9.76 1.16 11.60
C ASN A 72 -8.30 0.87 11.95
N VAL A 73 -7.92 -0.40 12.10
CA VAL A 73 -6.52 -0.80 12.34
C VAL A 73 -5.64 -0.38 11.16
N PHE A 74 -6.08 -0.66 9.94
CA PHE A 74 -5.39 -0.27 8.71
C PHE A 74 -5.15 1.23 8.64
N ILE A 75 -6.21 2.04 8.82
CA ILE A 75 -6.16 3.49 8.70
C ILE A 75 -5.23 4.09 9.76
N ASN A 76 -5.37 3.67 11.02
CA ASN A 76 -4.56 4.19 12.12
C ASN A 76 -3.09 3.81 11.96
N SER A 77 -2.81 2.56 11.59
CA SER A 77 -1.44 2.11 11.33
C SER A 77 -0.84 2.85 10.15
N LEU A 78 -1.53 2.94 9.01
CA LEU A 78 -1.00 3.60 7.82
C LEU A 78 -0.78 5.10 8.05
N LYS A 79 -1.65 5.75 8.83
CA LYS A 79 -1.46 7.16 9.22
C LYS A 79 -0.15 7.36 10.00
N ARG A 80 0.14 6.47 10.96
CA ARG A 80 1.41 6.48 11.70
C ARG A 80 2.59 6.22 10.76
N GLN A 81 2.50 5.19 9.92
CA GLN A 81 3.55 4.82 8.97
C GLN A 81 3.89 5.96 8.00
N ILE A 82 2.89 6.67 7.46
CA ILE A 82 3.14 7.85 6.60
C ILE A 82 3.84 8.96 7.39
N SER A 83 3.42 9.20 8.64
CA SER A 83 4.05 10.20 9.50
C SER A 83 5.51 9.90 9.81
N ASP A 84 5.86 8.63 9.94
CA ASP A 84 7.21 8.19 10.37
C ASP A 84 8.16 7.90 9.20
N TYR A 85 7.61 7.57 8.02
CA TYR A 85 8.38 7.05 6.88
C TYR A 85 8.13 7.74 5.53
N GLU A 86 7.20 8.71 5.46
CA GLU A 86 6.94 9.50 4.26
C GLU A 86 6.75 11.00 4.59
N HIS A 87 7.82 11.63 5.07
CA HIS A 87 7.80 13.03 5.50
C HIS A 87 7.49 14.03 4.38
N ARG A 88 7.58 13.62 3.11
CA ARG A 88 7.22 14.50 1.98
C ARG A 88 5.72 14.78 1.92
N LEU A 89 4.90 14.07 2.69
CA LEU A 89 3.46 14.29 2.82
C LEU A 89 3.09 14.88 4.18
N VAL A 90 2.18 15.86 4.15
CA VAL A 90 1.57 16.43 5.36
C VAL A 90 0.04 16.28 5.35
N ASN A 91 -0.53 16.22 6.55
CA ASN A 91 -1.96 16.11 6.81
C ASN A 91 -2.68 14.96 6.06
N PRO A 92 -2.17 13.72 6.10
CA PRO A 92 -2.78 12.61 5.36
C PRO A 92 -4.19 12.29 5.86
N GLN A 93 -5.14 12.25 4.92
CA GLN A 93 -6.51 11.79 5.09
C GLN A 93 -6.66 10.45 4.37
N ILE A 94 -6.82 9.39 5.15
CA ILE A 94 -6.83 8.00 4.67
C ILE A 94 -8.26 7.46 4.79
N LYS A 95 -8.72 6.81 3.73
CA LYS A 95 -9.95 6.03 3.71
C LYS A 95 -9.63 4.61 3.23
N ALA A 96 -10.20 3.63 3.91
CA ALA A 96 -10.12 2.23 3.53
C ALA A 96 -11.51 1.62 3.64
N HIS A 97 -11.95 0.89 2.61
CA HIS A 97 -13.26 0.25 2.59
C HIS A 97 -13.15 -1.15 2.00
N ILE A 98 -13.56 -2.15 2.78
CA ILE A 98 -13.66 -3.53 2.37
C ILE A 98 -14.94 -3.72 1.54
N VAL A 99 -14.77 -4.36 0.39
CA VAL A 99 -15.85 -4.78 -0.51
C VAL A 99 -15.71 -6.27 -0.77
N PHE A 100 -16.85 -6.94 -0.93
CA PHE A 100 -16.91 -8.32 -1.38
C PHE A 100 -17.23 -8.34 -2.88
N VAL A 101 -16.46 -9.11 -3.62
CA VAL A 101 -16.57 -9.24 -5.08
C VAL A 101 -16.94 -10.69 -5.38
N GLU A 102 -18.11 -10.89 -5.94
CA GLU A 102 -18.54 -12.19 -6.44
C GLU A 102 -17.93 -12.42 -7.82
N HIS A 103 -17.33 -13.59 -8.01
CA HIS A 103 -16.84 -14.05 -9.29
C HIS A 103 -17.57 -15.33 -9.68
N ASN A 104 -18.41 -15.23 -10.71
CA ASN A 104 -19.08 -16.37 -11.31
C ASN A 104 -18.22 -16.89 -12.46
N TYR A 105 -17.83 -18.16 -12.39
CA TYR A 105 -17.14 -18.84 -13.48
C TYR A 105 -18.18 -19.59 -14.30
N ASP A 106 -18.28 -19.30 -15.60
CA ASP A 106 -19.16 -20.06 -16.51
C ASP A 106 -18.83 -21.57 -16.56
N THR A 107 -17.62 -21.93 -16.13
CA THR A 107 -17.08 -23.31 -16.13
C THR A 107 -17.14 -24.01 -14.77
N ARG A 108 -17.58 -23.34 -13.70
CA ARG A 108 -17.66 -23.93 -12.35
C ARG A 108 -19.04 -23.73 -11.74
N ASN A 109 -19.56 -24.76 -11.08
CA ASN A 109 -20.87 -24.71 -10.40
C ASN A 109 -20.83 -24.02 -9.02
N PHE A 110 -19.83 -23.17 -8.75
CA PHE A 110 -19.73 -22.42 -7.50
C PHE A 110 -19.29 -20.97 -7.74
N THR A 111 -19.83 -20.05 -6.95
CA THR A 111 -19.45 -18.64 -6.92
C THR A 111 -18.28 -18.46 -5.96
N GLU A 112 -17.21 -17.82 -6.43
CA GLU A 112 -16.08 -17.45 -5.55
C GLU A 112 -16.32 -16.04 -5.02
N ILE A 113 -16.27 -15.85 -3.69
CA ILE A 113 -16.37 -14.53 -3.07
C ILE A 113 -14.96 -14.07 -2.68
N LYS A 114 -14.51 -12.97 -3.27
CA LYS A 114 -13.21 -12.35 -2.95
C LYS A 114 -13.42 -11.12 -2.09
N LYS A 115 -12.64 -11.01 -1.02
CA LYS A 115 -12.58 -9.81 -0.18
C LYS A 115 -11.52 -8.86 -0.73
N LYS A 116 -11.87 -7.60 -1.00
CA LYS A 116 -10.94 -6.57 -1.50
C LYS A 116 -11.05 -5.32 -0.64
N VAL A 117 -9.94 -4.68 -0.31
CA VAL A 117 -9.94 -3.34 0.29
C VAL A 117 -9.67 -2.30 -0.80
N LYS A 118 -10.48 -1.24 -0.83
CA LYS A 118 -10.25 -0.02 -1.61
C LYS A 118 -9.64 1.03 -0.70
N ILE A 119 -8.52 1.61 -1.10
CA ILE A 119 -7.74 2.55 -0.30
C ILE A 119 -7.64 3.86 -1.06
N ALA A 120 -7.87 4.98 -0.37
CA ALA A 120 -7.67 6.32 -0.90
C ALA A 120 -6.97 7.20 0.12
N ILE A 121 -5.97 7.96 -0.34
CA ILE A 121 -5.16 8.86 0.48
C ILE A 121 -5.17 10.23 -0.19
N ASN A 122 -5.54 11.25 0.58
CA ASN A 122 -5.44 12.65 0.17
C ASN A 122 -4.50 13.34 1.16
N ALA A 123 -3.48 14.02 0.67
CA ALA A 123 -2.49 14.72 1.48
C ALA A 123 -2.02 15.98 0.76
N LYS A 124 -1.07 16.70 1.34
CA LYS A 124 -0.35 17.77 0.64
C LYS A 124 1.13 17.45 0.59
N LEU A 125 1.79 17.84 -0.49
CA LEU A 125 3.24 17.82 -0.56
C LEU A 125 3.80 18.86 0.42
N GLU A 126 4.75 18.47 1.26
CA GLU A 126 5.35 19.36 2.25
C GLU A 126 6.05 20.56 1.58
N ALA A 127 6.75 20.30 0.48
CA ALA A 127 7.58 21.31 -0.20
C ALA A 127 6.77 22.39 -0.93
N THR A 128 5.67 22.00 -1.58
CA THR A 128 4.91 22.89 -2.49
C THR A 128 3.53 23.26 -1.94
N GLY A 129 3.01 22.49 -0.98
CA GLY A 129 1.63 22.60 -0.50
C GLY A 129 0.58 22.09 -1.49
N GLU A 130 1.00 21.55 -2.64
CA GLU A 130 0.11 21.01 -3.66
C GLU A 130 -0.59 19.75 -3.18
N GLN A 131 -1.78 19.49 -3.74
CA GLN A 131 -2.58 18.33 -3.40
C GLN A 131 -1.93 17.06 -3.96
N PHE A 132 -1.74 16.07 -3.09
CA PHE A 132 -1.35 14.71 -3.46
C PHE A 132 -2.53 13.76 -3.26
N ASN A 133 -2.84 12.97 -4.29
CA ASN A 133 -3.90 11.99 -4.27
C ASN A 133 -3.36 10.62 -4.69
N PHE A 134 -3.70 9.60 -3.92
CA PHE A 134 -3.31 8.23 -4.19
C PHE A 134 -4.52 7.32 -3.96
N ALA A 135 -4.72 6.36 -4.84
CA ALA A 135 -5.74 5.34 -4.68
C ALA A 135 -5.23 4.00 -5.18
N THR A 136 -5.57 2.93 -4.47
CA THR A 136 -5.22 1.56 -4.82
C THR A 136 -6.25 0.59 -4.27
N GLU A 137 -6.12 -0.67 -4.64
CA GLU A 137 -6.94 -1.76 -4.15
C GLU A 137 -6.13 -3.02 -3.96
N LEU A 138 -6.43 -3.77 -2.89
CA LEU A 138 -5.75 -5.02 -2.57
C LEU A 138 -6.77 -6.11 -2.29
N PHE A 139 -6.56 -7.27 -2.91
CA PHE A 139 -7.27 -8.49 -2.50
C PHE A 139 -6.71 -8.97 -1.17
N LEU A 140 -7.61 -9.26 -0.24
CA LEU A 140 -7.26 -9.85 1.04
C LEU A 140 -7.28 -11.37 0.92
N SER A 141 -6.46 -12.02 1.74
CA SER A 141 -6.30 -13.48 1.77
C SER A 141 -7.65 -14.20 1.78
N PRO A 142 -7.80 -15.31 1.02
CA PRO A 142 -9.06 -16.03 0.95
C PRO A 142 -9.43 -16.57 2.33
N MET A 143 -10.68 -16.38 2.75
CA MET A 143 -11.22 -17.14 3.87
C MET A 143 -11.42 -18.58 3.39
N SER A 144 -10.69 -19.54 3.99
CA SER A 144 -11.10 -20.94 3.87
C SER A 144 -12.41 -21.09 4.63
N ILE A 145 -13.44 -21.52 3.92
CA ILE A 145 -14.67 -22.02 4.52
C ILE A 145 -14.36 -23.48 4.86
N ASP A 146 -14.31 -23.80 6.16
CA ASP A 146 -14.42 -25.19 6.65
C ASP A 146 -15.91 -25.58 6.73
#